data_AF-A0A392RX36-F1
#
_entry.id   AF-A0A392RX36-F1
#
_cell.length_a   1.000
_cell.length_b   1.000
_cell.length_c   1.000
_cell.angle_alpha   90.00
_cell.angle_beta   90.00
_cell.angle_gamma   90.00
#
_symmetry.space_group_name_H-M   'P 1'
#
loop_
_entity.id
_entity.type
_entity.pdbx_description
1 polymer ?
#
loop_
_entity_poly.entity_id
_entity_poly.type
_entity_poly.pdbx_seq_one_letter_code
_entity_poly.pdbx_strand_id
1 'polypeptide(L)'
;ENYVAQAKELREMQAVLGKVEKDLGDLRTGHAEEKKNLEEELGKVKSAMAPAEDKPVSAQGLTTRAELVGVIKYLGEKVVSGVTYGFNNA
;
A
#
# COMPACT_ATOMS: atom_id res chain seq x y z
N GLU A 1 -27.65 -51.31 19.08
CA GLU A 1 -26.99 -50.75 17.87
C GLU A 1 -26.82 -49.23 17.92
N ASN A 2 -27.80 -48.47 18.45
CA ASN A 2 -27.80 -47.00 18.46
C ASN A 2 -26.58 -46.33 19.17
N TYR A 3 -26.18 -46.82 20.35
CA TYR A 3 -25.08 -46.24 21.12
C TYR A 3 -23.69 -46.33 20.46
N VAL A 4 -23.41 -47.42 19.73
CA VAL A 4 -22.10 -47.60 19.07
C VAL A 4 -21.96 -46.67 17.87
N ALA A 5 -23.05 -46.46 17.13
CA ALA A 5 -23.09 -45.51 16.02
C ALA A 5 -22.87 -44.07 16.52
N GLN A 6 -23.55 -43.68 17.61
CA GLN A 6 -23.40 -42.35 18.22
C GLN A 6 -21.97 -42.11 18.74
N ALA A 7 -21.34 -43.12 19.36
CA ALA A 7 -19.96 -43.00 19.84
C ALA A 7 -18.96 -42.83 18.68
N LYS A 8 -19.21 -43.47 17.53
CA LYS A 8 -18.40 -43.31 16.32
C LYS A 8 -18.54 -41.91 15.74
N GLU A 9 -19.76 -41.40 15.62
CA GLU A 9 -20.05 -40.05 15.12
C GLU A 9 -19.41 -38.97 16.00
N LEU A 10 -19.49 -39.11 17.34
CA LEU A 10 -18.82 -38.19 18.27
C LEU A 10 -17.30 -38.16 18.08
N ARG A 11 -16.67 -39.32 17.84
CA ARG A 11 -15.23 -39.39 17.57
C ARG A 11 -14.86 -38.69 16.26
N GLU A 12 -15.66 -38.89 15.21
CA GLU A 12 -15.44 -38.24 13.91
C GLU A 12 -15.61 -36.72 14.03
N MET A 13 -16.64 -36.27 14.75
CA MET A 13 -16.85 -34.84 15.01
C MET A 13 -15.69 -34.22 15.80
N GLN A 14 -15.16 -34.91 16.82
CA GLN A 14 -13.98 -34.46 17.56
C GLN A 14 -12.75 -34.33 16.67
N ALA A 15 -12.53 -35.27 15.75
CA ALA A 15 -11.43 -35.19 14.80
C ALA A 15 -11.57 -33.99 13.84
N VAL A 16 -12.79 -33.73 13.36
CA VAL A 16 -13.07 -32.56 12.51
C VAL A 16 -12.86 -31.26 13.29
N LEU A 17 -13.36 -31.17 14.53
CA LEU A 17 -13.17 -30.00 15.38
C LEU A 17 -11.69 -29.72 15.63
N GLY A 18 -10.91 -30.73 15.98
CA GLY A 18 -9.46 -30.57 16.18
C GLY A 18 -8.72 -30.09 14.93
N LYS A 19 -9.17 -30.55 13.74
CA LYS A 19 -8.63 -30.04 12.47
C LYS A 19 -8.98 -28.57 12.25
N VAL A 20 -10.24 -28.19 12.47
CA VAL A 20 -10.71 -26.80 12.31
C VAL A 20 -10.00 -25.86 13.29
N GLU A 21 -9.79 -26.30 14.54
CA GLU A 21 -9.03 -25.52 15.54
C GLU A 21 -7.59 -25.28 15.11
N LYS A 22 -6.93 -26.30 14.55
CA LYS A 22 -5.59 -26.16 13.98
C LYS A 22 -5.57 -25.19 12.80
N ASP A 23 -6.46 -25.38 11.83
CA ASP A 23 -6.53 -24.55 10.63
C ASP A 23 -6.81 -23.07 11.01
N LEU A 24 -7.64 -22.84 12.03
CA LEU A 24 -7.90 -21.50 12.58
C LEU A 24 -6.67 -20.90 13.27
N GLY A 25 -5.91 -21.71 14.01
CA GLY A 25 -4.65 -21.30 14.61
C GLY A 25 -3.63 -20.86 13.57
N ASP A 26 -3.42 -21.69 12.55
CA ASP A 26 -2.52 -21.42 11.44
C ASP A 26 -2.93 -20.13 10.70
N LEU A 27 -4.22 -19.97 10.38
CA LEU A 27 -4.74 -18.76 9.74
C LEU A 27 -4.52 -17.50 10.58
N ARG A 28 -4.72 -17.57 11.90
CA ARG A 28 -4.48 -16.43 12.80
C ARG A 28 -3.01 -16.02 12.83
N THR A 29 -2.10 -16.98 12.84
CA THR A 29 -0.66 -16.69 12.81
C THR A 29 -0.24 -16.08 11.48
N GLY A 30 -0.70 -16.63 10.35
CA GLY A 30 -0.47 -16.05 9.01
C GLY A 30 -1.01 -14.63 8.89
N HIS A 31 -2.24 -14.39 9.34
CA HIS A 31 -2.84 -13.05 9.32
C HIS A 31 -2.06 -12.03 10.18
N ALA A 32 -1.54 -12.44 11.33
CA ALA A 32 -0.73 -11.57 12.18
C ALA A 32 0.60 -11.18 11.50
N GLU A 33 1.24 -12.12 10.82
CA GLU A 33 2.46 -11.87 10.05
C GLU A 33 2.21 -10.97 8.83
N GLU A 34 1.17 -11.25 8.05
CA GLU A 34 0.77 -10.42 6.90
C GLU A 34 0.46 -8.98 7.33
N LYS A 35 -0.30 -8.81 8.42
CA LYS A 35 -0.62 -7.50 8.98
C LYS A 35 0.65 -6.72 9.34
N LYS A 36 1.61 -7.36 10.03
CA LYS A 36 2.88 -6.74 10.40
C LYS A 36 3.67 -6.30 9.15
N ASN A 37 3.73 -7.16 8.14
CA ASN A 37 4.42 -6.84 6.89
C ASN A 37 3.77 -5.66 6.15
N LEU A 38 2.44 -5.62 6.09
CA LEU A 38 1.69 -4.51 5.50
C LEU A 38 1.91 -3.19 6.26
N GLU A 39 1.94 -3.23 7.59
CA GLU A 39 2.24 -2.05 8.41
C GLU A 39 3.66 -1.51 8.15
N GLU A 40 4.64 -2.41 7.98
CA GLU A 40 6.02 -2.05 7.65
C GLU A 40 6.13 -1.41 6.24
N GLU A 41 5.55 -2.04 5.22
CA GLU A 41 5.55 -1.52 3.85
C GLU A 41 4.82 -0.18 3.76
N LEU A 42 3.69 -0.05 4.46
CA LEU A 42 2.96 1.22 4.55
C LEU A 42 3.80 2.32 5.20
N GLY A 43 4.62 1.98 6.21
CA GLY A 43 5.61 2.89 6.79
C GLY A 43 6.64 3.35 5.76
N LYS A 44 7.24 2.42 5.01
CA LYS A 44 8.22 2.71 3.95
C LYS A 44 7.63 3.64 2.88
N VAL A 45 6.43 3.35 2.41
CA VAL A 45 5.73 4.17 1.41
C VAL A 45 5.46 5.58 1.94
N LYS A 46 4.99 5.72 3.19
CA LYS A 46 4.79 7.05 3.80
C LYS A 46 6.08 7.84 3.90
N SER A 47 7.19 7.21 4.29
CA SER A 47 8.50 7.85 4.33
C SER A 47 8.98 8.28 2.95
N ALA A 48 8.79 7.45 1.92
CA ALA A 48 9.16 7.77 0.54
C ALA A 48 8.28 8.87 -0.08
N MET A 49 7.02 8.99 0.35
CA MET A 49 6.09 10.02 -0.10
C MET A 49 6.15 11.30 0.75
N ALA A 50 7.00 11.36 1.78
CA ALA A 50 7.16 12.54 2.60
C ALA A 50 7.58 13.73 1.72
N PRO A 51 6.98 14.93 1.91
CA PRO A 51 7.42 16.12 1.19
C PRO A 51 8.90 16.41 1.45
N ALA A 52 9.64 16.75 0.40
CA ALA A 52 10.98 17.29 0.55
C ALA A 52 10.93 18.67 1.23
N GLU A 53 11.93 19.00 2.04
CA GLU A 53 12.02 20.28 2.75
C GLU A 53 12.02 21.48 1.79
N ASP A 54 12.62 21.30 0.62
CA ASP A 54 12.74 22.29 -0.45
C ASP A 54 11.60 22.21 -1.49
N LYS A 55 10.50 21.50 -1.17
CA LYS A 55 9.38 21.34 -2.09
C LYS A 55 8.79 22.71 -2.47
N PRO A 56 8.79 23.08 -3.77
CA PRO A 56 8.25 24.36 -4.20
C PRO A 56 6.72 24.39 -4.10
N VAL A 57 6.15 25.57 -3.92
CA VAL A 57 4.68 25.80 -3.89
C VAL A 57 4.02 25.28 -5.17
N SER A 58 4.68 25.38 -6.32
CA SER A 58 4.19 24.85 -7.61
C SER A 58 4.05 23.33 -7.66
N ALA A 59 4.76 22.61 -6.77
CA ALA A 59 4.65 21.15 -6.63
C ALA A 59 3.71 20.73 -5.49
N GLN A 60 3.12 21.69 -4.76
CA GLN A 60 2.18 21.39 -3.69
C GLN A 60 0.92 20.73 -4.25
N GLY A 61 0.45 19.67 -3.58
CA GLY A 61 -0.73 18.92 -4.01
C GLY A 61 -0.53 17.95 -5.18
N LEU A 62 0.64 17.92 -5.83
CA LEU A 62 0.93 16.90 -6.85
C LEU A 62 1.09 15.53 -6.18
N THR A 63 0.38 14.54 -6.70
CA THR A 63 0.36 13.16 -6.19
C THR A 63 0.90 12.15 -7.19
N THR A 64 1.02 12.53 -8.47
CA THR A 64 1.50 11.65 -9.54
C THR A 64 2.72 12.22 -10.26
N ARG A 65 3.51 11.31 -10.85
CA ARG A 65 4.63 11.70 -11.73
C ARG A 65 4.17 12.49 -12.96
N ALA A 66 2.99 12.16 -13.50
CA ALA A 66 2.43 12.83 -14.67
C ALA A 66 2.14 14.32 -14.40
N GLU A 67 1.55 14.62 -13.24
CA GLU A 67 1.32 16.00 -12.78
C GLU A 67 2.63 16.78 -12.65
N LEU A 68 3.66 16.18 -12.03
CA LEU A 68 4.98 16.79 -11.91
C LEU A 68 5.60 17.09 -13.28
N VAL A 69 5.56 16.14 -14.21
CA VAL A 69 6.07 16.33 -15.58
C VAL A 69 5.30 17.45 -16.31
N GLY A 70 3.99 17.55 -16.09
CA GLY A 70 3.17 18.64 -16.62
C GLY A 70 3.62 20.02 -16.12
N VAL A 71 3.83 20.16 -14.81
CA VAL A 71 4.33 21.42 -14.22
C VAL A 71 5.72 21.76 -14.72
N ILE A 72 6.64 20.79 -14.80
CA ILE A 72 8.00 20.99 -15.34
C ILE A 72 7.94 21.51 -16.78
N LYS A 73 7.09 20.91 -17.63
CA LYS A 73 6.93 21.35 -19.01
C LYS A 73 6.42 22.79 -19.10
N TYR A 74 5.37 23.12 -18.35
CA TYR A 74 4.81 24.48 -18.30
C TYR A 74 5.86 25.52 -17.87
N LEU A 75 6.62 25.22 -16.80
CA LEU A 75 7.67 26.12 -16.32
C LEU A 75 8.80 26.27 -17.34
N GLY A 76 9.20 25.19 -18.01
CA GLY A 76 10.20 25.22 -19.08
C GLY A 76 9.78 26.13 -20.24
N GLU A 77 8.53 26.02 -20.69
CA GLU A 77 7.98 26.90 -21.75
C GLU A 77 8.01 28.38 -21.34
N LYS A 78 7.67 28.68 -20.08
CA LYS A 78 7.73 30.06 -19.54
C LYS A 78 9.15 30.62 -19.56
N VAL A 79 10.14 29.85 -19.10
CA VAL A 79 11.56 30.28 -19.11
C VAL A 79 12.03 30.58 -20.53
N VAL A 80 11.77 29.67 -21.48
CA VAL A 80 12.16 29.87 -22.89
C VAL A 80 11.51 31.12 -23.49
N SER A 81 10.21 31.32 -23.24
CA SER A 81 9.51 32.51 -23.73
C SER A 81 10.06 33.82 -23.16
N GLY A 82 10.40 33.85 -21.87
CA GLY A 82 10.98 35.02 -21.21
C GLY A 82 12.38 35.36 -21.75
N VAL A 83 13.24 34.35 -21.95
CA VAL A 83 14.58 34.54 -22.53
C VAL A 83 14.48 35.08 -23.96
N THR A 84 13.60 34.50 -24.78
CA THR A 84 13.38 34.94 -26.16
C THR A 84 12.89 36.38 -26.20
N TYR A 85 11.96 36.75 -25.32
CA TYR A 85 11.51 38.12 -25.19
C TYR A 85 12.65 39.07 -24.80
N GLY A 86 13.45 38.73 -23.78
CA GLY A 86 14.58 39.55 -23.34
C GLY A 86 15.60 39.78 -24.46
N PHE A 87 15.93 38.74 -25.24
CA PHE A 87 16.86 38.85 -26.36
C PHE A 87 16.32 39.77 -27.48
N ASN A 88 15.03 39.70 -27.79
CA ASN A 88 14.42 40.51 -28.84
C ASN A 88 14.19 41.98 -28.46
N ASN A 89 14.31 42.33 -27.18
CA ASN A 89 14.07 43.67 -26.65
C ASN A 89 15.31 44.29 -25.95
N ALA A 90 16.49 43.70 -26.17
CA ALA A 90 17.77 44.18 -25.64
C ALA A 90 18.45 45.19 -26.56
#